data_AF-A0A945CRI3-F1
#
_entry.id   AF-A0A945CRI3-F1
#
_cell.length_a   1.000
_cell.length_b   1.000
_cell.length_c   1.000
_cell.angle_alpha   90.00
_cell.angle_beta   90.00
_cell.angle_gamma   90.00
#
_symmetry.space_group_name_H-M   'P 1'
#
loop_
_entity.id
_entity.type
_entity.pdbx_description
1 polymer ?
#
loop_
_entity_poly.entity_id
_entity_poly.type
_entity_poly.pdbx_seq_one_letter_code
_entity_poly.pdbx_strand_id
1 'polypeptide(L)'
;ERGESYPQDGECRWARWREERLVGLEAPGEGSVTIVQRRCAGEEMRLNFRAEPDGWVKVELVHPPETPPREVEAFAGFGLEDGEVLTGDELSRPVHWRGSSDLAALKGKEVSVRLHLYRAKLFSLSL
;
A
#
# COMPACT_ATOMS: atom_id res chain seq x y z
N GLU A 1 -4.19 7.05 28.20
CA GLU A 1 -4.28 5.66 27.74
C GLU A 1 -5.61 5.07 28.21
N ARG A 2 -6.56 4.81 27.30
CA ARG A 2 -7.74 4.00 27.65
C ARG A 2 -7.39 2.59 27.22
N GLY A 3 -7.09 1.73 28.19
CA GLY A 3 -6.77 0.32 27.93
C GLY A 3 -7.88 -0.36 27.14
N GLU A 4 -7.48 -1.28 26.27
CA GLU A 4 -8.39 -2.18 25.56
C GLU A 4 -9.17 -2.99 26.61
N SER A 5 -10.46 -2.70 26.76
CA SER A 5 -11.36 -3.49 27.62
C SER A 5 -12.43 -4.13 26.75
N TYR A 6 -12.53 -5.45 26.79
CA TYR A 6 -13.59 -6.17 26.10
C TYR A 6 -14.95 -5.86 26.77
N PRO A 7 -16.03 -5.67 25.98
CA PRO A 7 -17.36 -5.45 26.55
C PRO A 7 -17.80 -6.69 27.33
N GLN A 8 -18.60 -6.47 28.39
CA GLN A 8 -19.27 -7.56 29.09
C GLN A 8 -20.35 -8.18 28.21
N ASP A 9 -20.81 -9.38 28.55
CA ASP A 9 -21.89 -10.05 27.81
C ASP A 9 -23.16 -9.18 27.80
N GLY A 10 -23.71 -8.93 26.61
CA GLY A 10 -24.86 -8.04 26.40
C GLY A 10 -24.55 -6.53 26.35
N GLU A 11 -23.29 -6.10 26.51
CA GLU A 11 -22.91 -4.69 26.44
C GLU A 11 -22.53 -4.26 25.00
N CYS A 12 -23.14 -3.20 24.49
CA CYS A 12 -22.74 -2.58 23.22
C CYS A 12 -21.81 -1.37 23.46
N ARG A 13 -20.69 -1.31 22.74
CA ARG A 13 -19.74 -0.18 22.78
C ARG A 13 -19.35 0.28 21.38
N TRP A 14 -18.83 1.51 21.30
CA TRP A 14 -18.22 2.03 20.09
C TRP A 14 -16.77 1.57 19.97
N ALA A 15 -16.44 0.94 18.84
CA ALA A 15 -15.06 0.75 18.42
C ALA A 15 -14.64 1.89 17.50
N ARG A 16 -13.40 2.37 17.66
CA ARG A 16 -12.85 3.49 16.89
C ARG A 16 -11.51 3.07 16.33
N TRP A 17 -11.29 3.40 15.07
CA TRP A 17 -10.03 3.21 14.37
C TRP A 17 -9.50 4.57 13.92
N ARG A 18 -8.19 4.63 13.64
CA ARG A 18 -7.65 5.73 12.82
C ARG A 18 -8.24 5.61 11.42
N GLU A 19 -8.28 6.72 10.70
CA GLU A 19 -8.79 6.81 9.33
C GLU A 19 -8.25 5.66 8.46
N GLU A 20 -9.16 4.97 7.77
CA GLU A 20 -8.91 3.83 6.88
C GLU A 20 -8.29 2.57 7.53
N ARG A 21 -8.16 2.50 8.85
CA ARG A 21 -7.50 1.37 9.54
C ARG A 21 -8.43 0.32 10.14
N LEU A 22 -9.64 0.17 9.60
CA LEU A 22 -10.56 -0.89 10.03
C LEU A 22 -10.01 -2.28 9.66
N VAL A 23 -9.38 -2.39 8.49
CA VAL A 23 -8.77 -3.60 7.95
C VAL A 23 -7.42 -3.27 7.32
N GLY A 24 -6.57 -4.28 7.13
CA GLY A 24 -5.31 -4.10 6.42
C GLY A 24 -4.70 -5.42 5.98
N LEU A 25 -3.83 -5.34 4.97
CA LEU A 25 -2.98 -6.43 4.51
C LEU A 25 -1.71 -6.46 5.37
N GLU A 26 -1.39 -7.61 5.96
CA GLU A 26 -0.26 -7.76 6.87
C GLU A 26 0.75 -8.76 6.34
N ALA A 27 2.02 -8.37 6.40
CA ALA A 27 3.16 -9.25 6.22
C ALA A 27 3.98 -9.26 7.53
N PRO A 28 3.82 -10.32 8.37
CA PRO A 28 4.62 -10.47 9.60
C PRO A 28 6.12 -10.68 9.31
N GLY A 29 6.43 -11.20 8.12
CA GLY A 29 7.78 -11.30 7.56
C GLY A 29 7.79 -10.67 6.17
N GLU A 30 8.57 -11.22 5.24
CA GLU A 30 8.57 -10.78 3.85
C GLU A 30 7.33 -11.29 3.11
N GLY A 31 6.69 -10.41 2.33
CA GLY A 31 5.53 -10.75 1.53
C GLY A 31 5.30 -9.78 0.38
N SER A 32 4.64 -10.24 -0.67
CA SER A 32 4.26 -9.42 -1.81
C SER A 32 2.83 -9.69 -2.23
N VAL A 33 2.15 -8.64 -2.70
CA VAL A 33 0.78 -8.74 -3.21
C VAL A 33 0.60 -7.77 -4.38
N THR A 34 -0.08 -8.22 -5.43
CA THR A 34 -0.49 -7.35 -6.54
C THR A 34 -1.97 -7.04 -6.41
N ILE A 35 -2.30 -5.76 -6.33
CA ILE A 35 -3.67 -5.27 -6.28
C ILE A 35 -4.22 -5.19 -7.70
N VAL A 36 -5.50 -5.55 -7.86
CA VAL A 36 -6.25 -5.48 -9.13
C VAL A 36 -6.08 -4.13 -9.80
N GLN A 37 -6.01 -4.14 -11.13
CA GLN A 37 -5.80 -2.95 -11.94
C GLN A 37 -6.81 -1.83 -11.65
N ARG A 38 -6.30 -0.60 -11.65
CA ARG A 38 -7.04 0.66 -11.51
C ARG A 38 -6.60 1.59 -12.62
N ARG A 39 -7.51 2.43 -13.08
CA ARG A 39 -7.20 3.53 -13.99
C ARG A 39 -6.45 4.62 -13.22
N CYS A 40 -5.21 4.91 -13.59
CA CYS A 40 -4.40 5.94 -12.93
C CYS A 40 -4.92 7.35 -13.25
N ALA A 41 -5.15 8.18 -12.23
CA ALA A 41 -5.63 9.56 -12.39
C ALA A 41 -4.53 10.51 -12.92
N GLY A 42 -3.26 10.10 -12.82
CA GLY A 42 -2.10 10.94 -13.07
C GLY A 42 -1.74 11.87 -11.90
N GLU A 43 -2.32 11.61 -10.74
CA GLU A 43 -2.01 12.28 -9.46
C GLU A 43 -1.02 11.42 -8.66
N GLU A 44 -0.52 11.94 -7.55
CA GLU A 44 0.41 11.19 -6.69
C GLU A 44 -0.27 9.98 -6.05
N MET A 45 0.44 8.85 -6.01
CA MET A 45 0.01 7.69 -5.23
C MET A 45 0.33 7.91 -3.75
N ARG A 46 -0.62 7.61 -2.86
CA ARG A 46 -0.44 7.73 -1.40
C ARG A 46 -0.79 6.44 -0.68
N LEU A 47 -0.07 6.16 0.40
CA LEU A 47 -0.27 4.99 1.26
C LEU A 47 -0.61 5.35 2.69
N ASN A 48 -1.52 4.58 3.29
CA ASN A 48 -1.70 4.46 4.73
C ASN A 48 -1.12 3.13 5.18
N PHE A 49 -0.04 3.16 5.96
CA PHE A 49 0.68 1.94 6.35
C PHE A 49 1.30 2.09 7.74
N ARG A 50 1.71 0.95 8.29
CA ARG A 50 2.54 0.87 9.48
C ARG A 50 3.60 -0.20 9.29
N ALA A 51 4.85 0.18 9.45
CA ALA A 51 5.97 -0.74 9.54
C ALA A 51 6.50 -0.81 10.98
N GLU A 52 6.87 -2.00 11.42
CA GLU A 52 7.60 -2.19 12.67
C GLU A 52 9.03 -1.63 12.58
N PRO A 53 9.80 -1.54 13.69
CA PRO A 53 11.24 -1.29 13.61
C PRO A 53 11.92 -2.28 12.65
N ASP A 54 12.76 -1.75 11.75
CA ASP A 54 13.40 -2.46 10.62
C ASP A 54 12.44 -3.03 9.56
N GLY A 55 11.13 -2.80 9.71
CA GLY A 55 10.12 -3.11 8.71
C GLY A 55 10.05 -2.04 7.62
N TRP A 56 9.50 -2.42 6.47
CA TRP A 56 9.39 -1.52 5.32
C TRP A 56 8.26 -1.89 4.36
N VAL A 57 7.88 -0.92 3.54
CA VAL A 57 7.02 -1.08 2.37
C VAL A 57 7.73 -0.51 1.14
N LYS A 58 7.72 -1.24 0.02
CA LYS A 58 8.11 -0.76 -1.31
C LYS A 58 6.97 -0.99 -2.29
N VAL A 59 6.92 -0.17 -3.34
CA VAL A 59 5.81 -0.16 -4.29
C VAL A 59 6.36 -0.17 -5.71
N GLU A 60 5.76 -0.98 -6.57
CA GLU A 60 5.93 -0.94 -8.01
C GLU A 60 4.60 -0.64 -8.69
N LEU A 61 4.65 0.10 -9.79
CA LEU A 61 3.52 0.21 -10.71
C LEU A 61 3.80 -0.71 -11.89
N VAL A 62 2.91 -1.67 -12.09
CA VAL A 62 3.09 -2.77 -13.05
C VAL A 62 1.94 -2.84 -14.05
N HIS A 63 2.21 -3.44 -15.20
CA HIS A 63 1.17 -3.75 -16.17
C HIS A 63 0.08 -4.66 -15.54
N PRO A 64 -1.18 -4.58 -15.99
CA PRO A 64 -2.22 -5.48 -15.49
C PRO A 64 -1.86 -6.96 -15.71
N PRO A 65 -1.96 -7.83 -14.70
CA PRO A 65 -1.78 -9.26 -14.88
C PRO A 65 -2.76 -9.84 -15.90
N GLU A 66 -2.27 -10.68 -16.80
CA GLU A 66 -3.06 -11.32 -17.84
C GLU A 66 -3.46 -12.77 -17.46
N THR A 67 -4.45 -13.31 -18.16
CA THR A 67 -4.81 -14.73 -18.11
C THR A 67 -4.58 -15.35 -19.50
N PRO A 68 -3.73 -16.38 -19.64
CA PRO A 68 -3.03 -17.13 -18.60
C PRO A 68 -1.90 -16.33 -17.91
N PRO A 69 -1.50 -16.70 -16.68
CA PRO A 69 -0.47 -15.99 -15.95
C PRO A 69 0.85 -15.92 -16.73
N ARG A 70 1.40 -14.71 -16.83
CA ARG A 70 2.72 -14.41 -17.38
C ARG A 70 3.49 -13.54 -16.41
N GLU A 71 4.78 -13.37 -16.67
CA GLU A 71 5.56 -12.37 -15.96
C GLU A 71 4.96 -10.97 -16.22
N VAL A 72 4.82 -10.20 -15.15
CA VAL A 72 4.19 -8.89 -15.17
C VAL A 72 5.26 -7.86 -14.86
N GLU A 73 5.63 -7.11 -15.90
CA GLU A 73 6.68 -6.08 -15.87
C GLU A 73 6.18 -4.77 -15.23
N ALA A 74 7.12 -4.05 -14.60
CA ALA A 74 6.90 -2.70 -14.14
C ALA A 74 6.90 -1.69 -15.29
N PHE A 75 6.13 -0.61 -15.16
CA PHE A 75 6.30 0.54 -16.04
C PHE A 75 7.71 1.12 -15.86
N ALA A 76 8.32 1.55 -16.96
CA ALA A 76 9.67 2.13 -16.92
C ALA A 76 9.73 3.31 -15.94
N GLY A 77 10.67 3.26 -14.99
CA GLY A 77 10.82 4.27 -13.94
C GLY A 77 9.99 4.01 -12.67
N PHE A 78 9.15 2.96 -12.65
CA PHE A 78 8.24 2.65 -11.54
C PHE A 78 8.42 1.22 -10.99
N GLY A 79 9.58 0.61 -11.23
CA GLY A 79 9.93 -0.71 -10.69
C GLY A 79 10.45 -0.68 -9.26
N LEU A 80 10.76 -1.86 -8.71
CA LEU A 80 11.14 -2.04 -7.31
C LEU A 80 12.39 -1.25 -6.91
N GLU A 81 13.40 -1.26 -7.78
CA GLU A 81 14.66 -0.56 -7.57
C GLU A 81 14.52 0.96 -7.69
N ASP A 82 13.45 1.42 -8.36
CA ASP A 82 13.17 2.83 -8.56
C ASP A 82 12.38 3.42 -7.39
N GLY A 83 11.58 2.59 -6.70
CA GLY A 83 10.74 2.99 -5.58
C GLY A 83 11.52 3.22 -4.29
N GLU A 84 11.12 4.26 -3.55
CA GLU A 84 11.65 4.52 -2.21
C GLU A 84 11.30 3.39 -1.22
N VAL A 85 12.07 3.31 -0.13
CA VAL A 85 11.76 2.45 1.02
C VAL A 85 10.95 3.26 2.01
N LEU A 86 9.72 2.83 2.29
CA LEU A 86 8.83 3.48 3.23
C LEU A 86 8.88 2.80 4.60
N THR A 87 9.09 3.58 5.65
CA THR A 87 9.17 3.11 7.06
C THR A 87 8.31 4.00 7.96
N GLY A 88 7.95 3.53 9.15
CA GLY A 88 7.18 4.29 10.14
C GLY A 88 5.68 4.00 10.15
N ASP A 89 4.88 4.91 10.70
CA ASP A 89 3.43 4.76 10.87
C ASP A 89 2.67 5.96 10.29
N GLU A 90 2.33 5.88 9.00
CA GLU A 90 1.81 7.01 8.21
C GLU A 90 0.35 6.80 7.82
N LEU A 91 -0.44 7.88 7.89
CA LEU A 91 -1.84 7.86 7.45
C LEU A 91 -2.01 8.18 5.96
N SER A 92 -1.10 8.99 5.39
CA SER A 92 -1.14 9.36 3.97
C SER A 92 0.24 9.86 3.54
N ARG A 93 1.08 8.93 3.09
CA ARG A 93 2.44 9.21 2.61
C ARG A 93 2.48 9.09 1.09
N PRO A 94 2.91 10.14 0.35
CA PRO A 94 3.13 10.01 -1.08
C PRO A 94 4.30 9.07 -1.37
N VAL A 95 4.14 8.24 -2.39
CA VAL A 95 5.15 7.29 -2.86
C VAL A 95 5.98 7.96 -3.94
N HIS A 96 7.31 7.84 -3.83
CA HIS A 96 8.24 8.37 -4.80
C HIS A 96 8.99 7.25 -5.51
N TRP A 97 9.17 7.44 -6.82
CA TRP A 97 10.08 6.67 -7.65
C TRP A 97 11.14 7.62 -8.21
N ARG A 98 12.42 7.27 -8.06
CA ARG A 98 13.56 8.11 -8.46
C ARG A 98 13.45 9.56 -7.93
N GLY A 99 12.88 9.73 -6.74
CA GLY A 99 12.68 11.03 -6.09
C GLY A 99 11.46 11.85 -6.58
N SER A 100 10.63 11.31 -7.48
CA SER A 100 9.41 11.97 -7.97
C SER A 100 8.16 11.17 -7.60
N SER A 101 7.07 11.86 -7.25
CA SER A 101 5.73 11.27 -7.06
C SER A 101 4.80 11.51 -8.26
N ASP A 102 5.31 12.09 -9.35
CA ASP A 102 4.52 12.44 -10.54
C ASP A 102 4.11 11.21 -11.35
N LEU A 103 2.80 11.00 -11.49
CA LEU A 103 2.21 9.93 -12.30
C LEU A 103 1.57 10.43 -13.61
N ALA A 104 1.81 11.67 -14.03
CA ALA A 104 1.22 12.24 -15.24
C ALA A 104 1.46 11.38 -16.49
N ALA A 105 2.63 10.72 -16.59
CA ALA A 105 2.97 9.80 -17.68
C ALA A 105 2.10 8.53 -17.75
N LEU A 106 1.45 8.17 -16.64
CA LEU A 106 0.56 7.00 -16.52
C LEU A 106 -0.92 7.39 -16.56
N LYS A 107 -1.25 8.68 -16.68
CA LYS A 107 -2.63 9.17 -16.68
C LYS A 107 -3.50 8.42 -17.69
N GLY A 108 -4.59 7.84 -17.20
CA GLY A 108 -5.59 7.12 -17.98
C GLY A 108 -5.22 5.68 -18.35
N LYS A 109 -4.02 5.20 -17.98
CA LYS A 109 -3.62 3.80 -18.18
C LYS A 109 -4.19 2.90 -17.08
N GLU A 110 -4.44 1.65 -17.43
CA GLU A 110 -4.70 0.59 -16.44
C GLU A 110 -3.38 0.18 -15.80
N VAL A 111 -3.28 0.36 -14.49
CA VAL A 111 -2.08 0.13 -13.69
C VAL A 111 -2.45 -0.81 -12.55
N SER A 112 -1.65 -1.86 -12.35
CA SER A 112 -1.70 -2.67 -11.12
C SER A 112 -0.61 -2.21 -10.17
N VAL A 113 -0.88 -2.32 -8.87
CA VAL A 113 0.07 -1.94 -7.83
C VAL A 113 0.65 -3.21 -7.23
N ARG A 114 1.96 -3.40 -7.33
CA ARG A 114 2.65 -4.49 -6.62
C ARG A 114 3.31 -3.93 -5.37
N LEU A 115 2.88 -4.43 -4.23
CA LEU A 115 3.37 -4.05 -2.92
C LEU A 115 4.34 -5.11 -2.43
N HIS A 116 5.45 -4.68 -1.86
CA HIS A 116 6.41 -5.52 -1.17
C HIS A 116 6.49 -5.04 0.27
N LEU A 117 6.33 -5.94 1.21
CA LEU A 117 6.23 -5.63 2.63
C LEU A 117 7.19 -6.53 3.42
N TYR A 118 7.79 -5.96 4.45
CA TYR A 118 8.50 -6.70 5.48
C TYR A 118 8.11 -6.15 6.84
N ARG A 119 7.55 -7.00 7.72
CA ARG A 119 7.10 -6.61 9.06
C ARG A 119 6.24 -5.34 9.03
N ALA A 120 5.26 -5.34 8.13
CA ALA A 120 4.45 -4.17 7.82
C ALA A 120 2.99 -4.53 7.53
N LYS A 121 2.13 -3.53 7.76
CA LYS A 121 0.70 -3.57 7.49
C LYS A 121 0.31 -2.39 6.61
N LEU A 122 -0.36 -2.68 5.49
CA LEU A 122 -0.97 -1.67 4.62
C LEU A 122 -2.47 -1.59 4.92
N PHE A 123 -2.99 -0.39 5.11
CA PHE A 123 -4.41 -0.15 5.40
C PHE A 123 -5.17 0.37 4.18
N SER A 124 -4.57 1.28 3.42
CA SER A 124 -5.17 1.84 2.20
C SER A 124 -4.12 2.32 1.20
N LEU A 125 -4.56 2.52 -0.04
CA LEU A 125 -3.82 3.19 -1.10
C LEU A 125 -4.76 4.03 -1.96
N SER A 126 -4.26 5.12 -2.52
CA SER A 126 -4.94 5.93 -3.55
C SER A 126 -4.03 6.07 -4.78
N LEU A 127 -4.60 5.99 -5.99
CA LEU A 127 -3.90 6.01 -7.29
C LEU A 127 -4.75 6.69 -8.38
#